data_AF-A0A7C7NM87-F1
#
_entry.id   AF-A0A7C7NM87-F1
#
_cell.length_a   1.000
_cell.length_b   1.000
_cell.length_c   1.000
_cell.angle_alpha   90.00
_cell.angle_beta   90.00
_cell.angle_gamma   90.00
#
_symmetry.space_group_name_H-M   'P 1'
#
loop_
_entity.id
_entity.type
_entity.pdbx_description
1 polymer ?
#
loop_
_entity_poly.entity_id
_entity_poly.type
_entity_poly.pdbx_seq_one_letter_code
_entity_poly.pdbx_strand_id
1 'polypeptide(L)' 'MIDRSSLSLLKESIDIVDVVSHYIDIRKSGKSFKARCPFH' A
#
# COMPACT_ATOMS: atom_id res chain seq x y z
N MET A 1 15.43 -6.44 -18.34
CA MET A 1 15.64 -5.36 -17.35
C MET A 1 14.36 -4.52 -17.35
N ILE A 2 13.69 -4.35 -16.22
CA ILE A 2 12.44 -3.57 -16.17
C ILE A 2 12.82 -2.09 -16.28
N ASP A 3 12.19 -1.38 -17.20
CA ASP A 3 12.44 0.04 -17.39
C ASP A 3 11.92 0.87 -16.21
N ARG A 4 12.66 1.92 -15.83
CA ARG A 4 12.28 2.78 -14.69
C ARG A 4 10.93 3.45 -14.91
N SER A 5 10.58 3.76 -16.15
CA SER A 5 9.31 4.39 -16.51
C SER A 5 8.15 3.41 -16.27
N SER A 6 8.33 2.14 -16.60
CA SER A 6 7.35 1.08 -16.27
C SER A 6 7.13 0.96 -14.76
N LEU A 7 8.19 1.13 -13.97
CA LEU A 7 8.13 1.09 -12.50
C LEU A 7 7.36 2.28 -11.92
N SER A 8 7.51 3.48 -12.51
CA SER A 8 6.75 4.67 -12.12
C SER A 8 5.26 4.54 -12.46
N LEU A 9 4.94 4.07 -13.68
CA LEU A 9 3.56 3.81 -14.11
C LEU A 9 2.87 2.82 -13.17
N LEU A 10 3.57 1.77 -12.79
CA LEU A 10 3.05 0.78 -11.84
C LEU A 10 2.73 1.42 -10.48
N LYS A 11 3.61 2.27 -9.95
CA LYS A 11 3.38 2.96 -8.67
C LYS A 11 2.19 3.93 -8.71
N GLU A 12 1.93 4.59 -9.83
CA GLU A 12 0.74 5.44 -9.99
C GLU A 12 -0.55 4.62 -10.04
N SER A 13 -0.50 3.41 -10.59
CA SER A 13 -1.69 2.56 -10.75
C SER A 13 -2.12 1.79 -9.48
N ILE A 14 -1.25 1.68 -8.47
CA ILE A 14 -1.49 0.82 -7.30
C ILE A 14 -1.84 1.67 -6.08
N ASP A 15 -2.86 1.24 -5.34
CA ASP A 15 -3.18 1.78 -4.01
C ASP A 15 -2.52 0.92 -2.92
N ILE A 16 -1.69 1.55 -2.09
CA ILE A 16 -1.04 0.91 -0.95
C ILE A 16 -2.04 0.38 0.09
N VAL A 17 -3.18 1.06 0.26
CA VAL A 17 -4.23 0.66 1.22
C VAL A 17 -4.84 -0.66 0.79
N ASP A 18 -5.15 -0.80 -0.49
CA ASP A 18 -5.68 -2.03 -1.08
C ASP A 18 -4.68 -3.18 -0.88
N VAL A 19 -3.43 -2.99 -1.29
CA VAL A 19 -2.38 -4.02 -1.18
C VAL A 19 -2.21 -4.48 0.27
N VAL A 20 -2.10 -3.57 1.23
CA VAL A 20 -1.84 -3.91 2.64
C VAL A 20 -3.06 -4.55 3.30
N SER A 21 -4.29 -4.20 2.88
CA SER A 21 -5.55 -4.76 3.41
C SER A 21 -5.70 -6.26 3.24
N HIS A 22 -5.01 -6.83 2.23
CA HIS A 22 -4.99 -8.27 1.99
C HIS A 22 -4.17 -9.04 3.04
N TYR A 23 -3.29 -8.36 3.79
CA TYR A 23 -2.37 -8.98 4.74
C TYR A 23 -2.70 -8.67 6.20
N ILE A 24 -3.23 -7.47 6.51
CA ILE A 24 -3.53 -7.04 7.88
C ILE A 24 -4.85 -6.26 7.96
N ASP A 25 -5.52 -6.33 9.12
CA ASP A 25 -6.71 -5.51 9.39
C ASP A 25 -6.32 -4.04 9.53
N ILE A 26 -6.71 -3.23 8.53
CA ILE A 26 -6.53 -1.78 8.52
C ILE A 26 -7.86 -1.07 8.82
N ARG A 27 -7.79 -0.04 9.66
CA ARG A 27 -8.94 0.78 10.05
C ARG A 27 -8.72 2.25 9.73
N LYS A 28 -9.75 2.91 9.24
CA LYS A 28 -9.72 4.35 8.94
C LYS A 28 -9.66 5.17 10.24
N SER A 29 -8.75 6.13 10.31
CA SER A 29 -8.59 7.07 11.42
C SER A 29 -8.49 8.50 10.87
N GLY A 30 -9.65 9.13 10.64
CA GLY A 30 -9.72 10.44 10.01
C GLY A 30 -9.25 10.39 8.55
N LYS A 31 -8.17 11.12 8.25
CA LYS A 31 -7.54 11.19 6.92
C LYS A 31 -6.49 10.09 6.68
N SER A 32 -6.16 9.29 7.68
CA SER A 32 -5.14 8.23 7.60
C SER A 32 -5.71 6.85 7.97
N PHE A 33 -4.88 5.82 7.86
CA PHE A 33 -5.20 4.44 8.23
C PHE A 33 -4.31 3.99 9.38
N LYS A 34 -4.85 3.14 10.25
CA LYS A 34 -4.15 2.54 11.40
C LYS A 34 -4.31 1.02 11.36
N ALA A 35 -3.26 0.30 11.70
CA ALA A 35 -3.24 -1.15 11.84
C ALA A 35 -2.24 -1.57 12.93
N ARG A 36 -2.31 -2.83 13.35
CA ARG A 36 -1.24 -3.44 14.15
C ARG A 36 -0.05 -3.72 13.26
N CYS A 37 1.15 -3.42 13.76
CA CYS A 37 2.37 -3.70 13.02
C CYS A 37 2.55 -5.23 12.91
N PRO A 38 2.88 -5.77 11.72
CA PRO A 38 3.23 -7.18 11.59
C PRO A 38 4.72 -7.45 11.84
N PHE A 39 5.55 -6.40 11.98
CA PHE A 39 7.01 -6.50 12.10
C PHE A 39 7.54 -6.33 13.52
N HIS A 40 6.72 -5.75 14.41
CA HIS A 40 7.01 -5.59 15.84
C HIS A 40 5.77 -6.05 16.60
#